data_AF-A0A7R9YH24-F1
#
_entry.id   AF-A0A7R9YH24-F1
#
_cell.length_a   1.000
_cell.length_b   1.000
_cell.length_c   1.000
_cell.angle_alpha   90.00
_cell.angle_beta   90.00
_cell.angle_gamma   90.00
#
_symmetry.space_group_name_H-M   'P 1'
#
loop_
_entity.id
_entity.type
_entity.pdbx_description
1 polymer ?
#
loop_
_entity_poly.entity_id
_entity_poly.type
_entity_poly.pdbx_seq_one_letter_code
_entity_poly.pdbx_strand_id
1 'polypeptide(L)'
;DDSECAAPSGAPSRCPVERARASDTVSDAAAFLAREADTACASRSGLGSRRSSRRPLAAVVATCGLSVHAVLEGLALGLRASPGDFAVICATIGVHKAFASLALGAVLADGPTARVRRVATLAFCSATPVGIVVGSALLVSTTCVVIAPVGAFSAGSLMWVALHEVISPATSRSDVAPVLLATWLGFIAMTLLAVWV
;
A
#
# COMPACT_ATOMS: atom_id res chain seq x y z
N ASP A 1 -38.50 -37.16 38.48
CA ASP A 1 -37.67 -37.95 37.57
C ASP A 1 -37.06 -37.02 36.52
N ASP A 2 -36.13 -36.11 36.85
CA ASP A 2 -34.87 -36.33 37.60
C ASP A 2 -34.22 -37.63 37.09
N SER A 3 -33.06 -37.69 36.47
CA SER A 3 -31.76 -37.03 36.63
C SER A 3 -30.89 -37.59 35.46
N GLU A 4 -29.69 -37.16 35.07
CA GLU A 4 -28.51 -36.85 35.86
C GLU A 4 -27.42 -36.33 34.89
N CYS A 5 -26.75 -35.24 35.27
CA CYS A 5 -25.47 -34.81 34.72
C CYS A 5 -24.36 -35.76 35.18
N ALA A 6 -23.44 -36.14 34.30
CA ALA A 6 -22.20 -36.80 34.68
C ALA A 6 -20.99 -36.05 34.11
N ALA A 7 -20.32 -35.30 34.98
CA ALA A 7 -18.91 -34.95 34.86
C ALA A 7 -18.05 -36.04 35.52
N PRO A 8 -16.78 -36.19 35.14
CA PRO A 8 -15.77 -36.69 36.05
C PRO A 8 -14.83 -35.58 36.53
N SER A 9 -14.64 -35.59 37.84
CA SER A 9 -13.69 -34.84 38.65
C SER A 9 -12.28 -35.42 38.57
N GLY A 10 -11.26 -34.58 38.82
CA GLY A 10 -9.88 -35.04 39.03
C GLY A 10 -8.82 -33.95 38.84
N ALA A 11 -8.61 -33.12 39.87
CA ALA A 11 -7.49 -32.17 40.00
C ALA A 11 -6.18 -32.91 40.41
N PRO A 12 -5.07 -32.25 40.83
CA PRO A 12 -4.44 -30.99 40.44
C PRO A 12 -2.97 -31.21 40.04
N SER A 13 -2.35 -30.36 39.21
CA SER A 13 -0.88 -30.22 39.29
C SER A 13 -0.35 -28.89 38.73
N ARG A 14 0.22 -28.13 39.67
CA ARG A 14 1.44 -27.30 39.52
C ARG A 14 1.33 -26.05 38.64
N CYS A 15 1.24 -24.91 39.32
CA CYS A 15 1.90 -23.68 38.88
C CYS A 15 3.38 -23.94 38.59
N PRO A 16 3.92 -23.42 37.49
CA PRO A 16 5.26 -22.88 37.46
C PRO A 16 5.16 -21.37 37.63
N VAL A 17 5.54 -20.90 38.82
CA VAL A 17 6.09 -19.55 38.96
C VAL A 17 7.48 -19.63 38.33
N GLU A 18 7.60 -19.32 37.04
CA GLU A 18 8.90 -19.10 36.39
C GLU A 18 9.13 -17.58 36.30
N ARG A 19 10.05 -17.10 37.14
CA ARG A 19 10.59 -15.74 37.02
C ARG A 19 11.43 -15.62 35.75
N ALA A 20 11.18 -14.52 35.04
CA ALA A 20 12.11 -13.74 34.22
C ALA A 20 12.53 -14.31 32.86
N ARG A 21 12.18 -13.57 31.80
CA ARG A 21 13.16 -12.84 30.96
C ARG A 21 12.44 -11.88 30.00
N ALA A 22 12.87 -10.63 29.98
CA ALA A 22 12.33 -9.54 29.18
C ALA A 22 12.80 -9.58 27.70
N SER A 23 12.90 -10.77 27.09
CA SER A 23 13.53 -10.99 25.78
C SER A 23 12.58 -11.40 24.64
N ASP A 24 11.30 -11.64 24.92
CA ASP A 24 10.46 -12.46 24.02
C ASP A 24 9.60 -11.64 23.03
N THR A 25 9.58 -10.32 23.16
CA THR A 25 8.71 -9.44 22.35
C THR A 25 9.06 -9.38 20.86
N VAL A 26 10.31 -9.69 20.48
CA VAL A 26 10.76 -9.66 19.07
C VAL A 26 10.47 -10.98 18.35
N SER A 27 10.53 -12.11 19.07
CA SER A 27 10.22 -13.43 18.51
C SER A 27 8.72 -13.63 18.29
N ASP A 28 7.90 -13.08 19.20
CA ASP A 28 6.44 -13.13 19.09
C ASP A 28 5.91 -12.22 17.96
N ALA A 29 6.56 -11.08 17.71
CA ALA A 29 6.25 -10.22 16.56
C ALA A 29 6.57 -10.92 15.23
N ALA A 30 7.69 -11.64 15.15
CA ALA A 30 8.04 -12.42 13.96
C ALA A 30 7.06 -13.59 13.72
N ALA A 31 6.58 -14.24 14.79
CA ALA A 31 5.58 -15.29 14.72
C ALA A 31 4.18 -14.76 14.35
N PHE A 32 3.83 -13.53 14.78
CA PHE A 32 2.59 -12.85 14.38
C PHE A 32 2.62 -12.49 12.88
N LEU A 33 3.73 -11.93 12.39
CA LEU A 33 3.93 -11.60 10.97
C LEU A 33 3.94 -12.86 10.09
N ALA A 34 4.49 -13.98 10.57
CA ALA A 34 4.42 -15.27 9.89
C ALA A 34 2.98 -15.82 9.84
N ARG A 35 2.20 -15.64 10.92
CA ARG A 35 0.78 -16.02 10.95
C ARG A 35 -0.09 -15.15 10.04
N GLU A 36 0.16 -13.85 9.90
CA GLU A 36 -0.53 -13.02 8.91
C GLU A 36 -0.26 -13.48 7.47
N ALA A 37 0.98 -13.92 7.18
CA ALA A 37 1.34 -14.47 5.87
C ALA A 37 0.61 -15.79 5.56
N ASP A 38 0.47 -16.68 6.54
CA ASP A 38 -0.24 -17.95 6.37
C ASP A 38 -1.77 -17.79 6.26
N THR A 39 -2.35 -16.84 7.01
CA THR A 39 -3.81 -16.59 6.98
C THR A 39 -4.25 -15.97 5.64
N ALA A 40 -3.36 -15.25 4.94
CA ALA A 40 -3.60 -14.77 3.59
C ALA A 40 -3.70 -15.90 2.53
N CYS A 41 -3.05 -17.05 2.79
CA CYS A 41 -3.01 -18.16 1.84
C CYS A 41 -4.31 -19.00 1.88
N ALA A 42 -4.93 -19.16 3.05
CA ALA A 42 -6.11 -20.01 3.25
C ALA A 42 -7.41 -19.44 2.63
N SER A 43 -7.53 -18.12 2.49
CA SER A 43 -8.76 -17.47 1.96
C SER A 43 -8.91 -17.58 0.42
N ARG A 44 -7.90 -18.14 -0.27
CA ARG A 44 -7.75 -18.06 -1.74
C ARG A 44 -8.45 -19.17 -2.55
N SER A 45 -8.97 -20.23 -1.93
CA SER A 45 -9.40 -21.45 -2.65
C SER A 45 -10.90 -21.52 -3.03
N GLY A 46 -11.78 -20.74 -2.41
CA GLY A 46 -13.24 -20.96 -2.50
C GLY A 46 -14.02 -20.24 -3.61
N LEU A 47 -13.37 -19.71 -4.64
CA LEU A 47 -13.94 -18.61 -5.41
C LEU A 47 -13.58 -18.70 -6.92
N GLY A 48 -14.15 -19.65 -7.65
CA GLY A 48 -13.78 -19.91 -9.06
C GLY A 48 -14.49 -19.13 -10.18
N SER A 49 -15.77 -18.75 -10.11
CA SER A 49 -16.54 -18.63 -11.37
C SER A 49 -16.94 -17.23 -11.90
N ARG A 50 -16.65 -16.10 -11.23
CA ARG A 50 -17.00 -14.74 -11.73
C ARG A 50 -15.81 -13.80 -12.00
N ARG A 51 -14.57 -14.30 -11.92
CA ARG A 51 -13.35 -13.49 -11.68
C ARG A 51 -12.39 -13.28 -12.85
N SER A 52 -12.59 -13.91 -14.01
CA SER A 52 -11.55 -13.94 -15.05
C SER A 52 -11.31 -12.62 -15.81
N SER A 53 -12.33 -11.79 -16.04
CA SER A 53 -12.19 -10.65 -16.96
C SER A 53 -11.94 -9.27 -16.31
N ARG A 54 -12.33 -9.06 -15.04
CA ARG A 54 -12.19 -7.73 -14.36
C ARG A 54 -10.81 -7.48 -13.75
N ARG A 55 -10.07 -8.54 -13.40
CA ARG A 55 -8.78 -8.46 -12.71
C ARG A 55 -7.61 -7.91 -13.55
N PRO A 56 -7.46 -8.27 -14.85
CA PRO A 56 -6.39 -7.68 -15.67
C PRO A 56 -6.67 -6.22 -16.00
N LEU A 57 -7.94 -5.83 -16.17
CA LEU A 57 -8.32 -4.44 -16.42
C LEU A 57 -8.00 -3.55 -15.23
N ALA A 58 -8.39 -3.96 -14.01
CA ALA A 58 -8.05 -3.26 -12.77
C ALA A 58 -6.53 -3.05 -12.62
N ALA A 59 -5.74 -4.09 -12.91
CA ALA A 59 -4.29 -4.01 -12.90
C ALA A 59 -3.73 -2.98 -13.91
N VAL A 60 -4.25 -2.97 -15.13
CA VAL A 60 -3.83 -2.00 -16.17
C VAL A 60 -4.23 -0.58 -15.77
N VAL A 61 -5.47 -0.39 -15.31
CA VAL A 61 -6.01 0.90 -14.91
C VAL A 61 -5.25 1.48 -13.71
N ALA A 62 -5.02 0.67 -12.67
CA ALA A 62 -4.23 1.07 -11.50
C ALA A 62 -2.79 1.42 -11.89
N THR A 63 -2.17 0.62 -12.77
CA THR A 63 -0.81 0.89 -13.28
C THR A 63 -0.77 2.22 -14.04
N CYS A 64 -1.74 2.46 -14.93
CA CYS A 64 -1.82 3.69 -15.70
C CYS A 64 -2.03 4.91 -14.79
N GLY A 65 -3.00 4.84 -13.87
CA GLY A 65 -3.29 5.95 -12.96
C GLY A 65 -2.12 6.29 -12.03
N LEU A 66 -1.47 5.28 -11.43
CA LEU A 66 -0.28 5.49 -10.60
C LEU A 66 0.93 5.96 -11.41
N SER A 67 1.05 5.55 -12.68
CA SER A 67 2.11 6.07 -13.56
C SER A 67 1.89 7.54 -13.89
N VAL A 68 0.65 7.96 -14.17
CA VAL A 68 0.31 9.37 -14.38
C VAL A 68 0.61 10.19 -13.13
N HIS A 69 0.17 9.74 -11.96
CA HIS A 69 0.52 10.37 -10.68
C HIS A 69 2.04 10.55 -10.52
N ALA A 70 2.80 9.49 -10.76
CA ALA A 70 4.25 9.47 -10.63
C ALA A 70 4.97 10.38 -11.64
N VAL A 71 4.47 10.49 -12.88
CA VAL A 71 4.99 11.44 -13.88
C VAL A 71 4.78 12.88 -13.42
N LEU A 72 3.58 13.21 -12.93
CA LEU A 72 3.23 14.57 -12.53
C LEU A 72 3.94 15.01 -11.26
N GLU A 73 4.12 14.09 -10.31
CA GLU A 73 4.96 14.30 -9.14
C GLU A 73 6.41 14.57 -9.55
N GLY A 74 6.98 13.74 -10.44
CA GLY A 74 8.32 13.94 -10.98
C GLY A 74 8.45 15.27 -11.74
N LEU A 75 7.43 15.66 -12.49
CA LEU A 75 7.36 16.92 -13.21
C LEU A 75 7.40 18.11 -12.24
N ALA A 76 6.59 18.08 -11.18
CA ALA A 76 6.57 19.11 -10.14
C ALA A 76 7.91 19.22 -9.41
N LEU A 77 8.59 18.09 -9.20
CA LEU A 77 9.94 18.04 -8.62
C LEU A 77 10.99 18.62 -9.56
N GLY A 78 10.98 18.25 -10.85
CA GLY A 78 11.91 18.76 -11.86
C GLY A 78 11.76 20.25 -12.12
N LEU A 79 10.54 20.79 -11.93
CA LEU A 79 10.23 22.21 -12.00
C LEU A 79 10.66 22.99 -10.74
N ARG A 80 11.21 22.37 -9.68
CA ARG A 80 11.74 23.11 -8.52
C ARG A 80 13.23 23.40 -8.72
N ALA A 81 13.62 24.67 -8.57
CA ALA A 81 14.94 25.17 -8.96
C ALA A 81 16.06 25.03 -7.90
N SER A 82 15.80 24.51 -6.70
CA SER A 82 16.80 24.45 -5.62
C SER A 82 17.52 23.09 -5.57
N PRO A 83 18.79 23.00 -6.01
CA PRO A 83 19.57 21.76 -5.88
C PRO A 83 19.94 21.42 -4.43
N GLY A 84 19.87 22.39 -3.50
CA GLY A 84 20.22 22.20 -2.09
C GLY A 84 19.30 21.21 -1.36
N ASP A 85 18.02 21.21 -1.71
CA ASP A 85 17.00 20.36 -1.06
C ASP A 85 16.63 19.14 -1.91
N PHE A 86 17.18 19.02 -3.12
CA PHE A 86 16.78 18.00 -4.08
C PHE A 86 16.96 16.57 -3.54
N ALA A 87 18.08 16.30 -2.86
CA ALA A 87 18.35 14.98 -2.30
C ALA A 87 17.38 14.60 -1.16
N VAL A 88 17.05 15.57 -0.30
CA VAL A 88 16.11 15.38 0.82
C VAL A 88 14.70 15.16 0.28
N ILE A 89 14.27 15.99 -0.68
CA ILE A 89 12.96 15.86 -1.32
C ILE A 89 12.85 14.52 -2.07
N CYS A 90 13.91 14.09 -2.78
CA CYS A 90 13.95 12.78 -3.42
C CYS A 90 13.84 11.63 -2.41
N ALA A 91 14.51 11.73 -1.27
CA ALA A 91 14.43 10.71 -0.23
C ALA A 91 13.01 10.60 0.34
N THR A 92 12.36 11.73 0.64
CA THR A 92 10.99 11.70 1.17
C THR A 92 9.97 11.23 0.13
N ILE A 93 10.11 11.64 -1.13
CA ILE A 93 9.31 11.13 -2.24
C ILE A 93 9.57 9.63 -2.47
N GLY A 94 10.78 9.15 -2.23
CA GLY A 94 11.11 7.72 -2.26
C GLY A 94 10.27 6.92 -1.27
N VAL A 95 10.12 7.43 -0.04
CA VAL A 95 9.25 6.80 0.98
C VAL A 95 7.78 6.88 0.54
N HIS A 96 7.30 8.02 0.04
CA HIS A 96 5.94 8.16 -0.52
C HIS A 96 5.66 7.13 -1.63
N LYS A 97 6.62 6.95 -2.54
CA LYS A 97 6.54 6.00 -3.65
C LYS A 97 6.51 4.54 -3.18
N ALA A 98 7.07 4.23 -2.02
CA ALA A 98 7.03 2.88 -1.44
C ALA A 98 5.59 2.44 -1.13
N PHE A 99 4.77 3.29 -0.52
CA PHE A 99 3.36 2.97 -0.26
C PHE A 99 2.54 2.86 -1.55
N ALA A 100 2.80 3.74 -2.54
CA ALA A 100 2.16 3.63 -3.84
C ALA A 100 2.51 2.30 -4.53
N SER A 101 3.77 1.84 -4.39
CA SER A 101 4.20 0.54 -4.88
C SER A 101 3.59 -0.65 -4.13
N LEU A 102 3.34 -0.51 -2.82
CA LEU A 102 2.64 -1.51 -2.02
C LEU A 102 1.19 -1.68 -2.49
N ALA A 103 0.49 -0.56 -2.72
CA ALA A 103 -0.87 -0.57 -3.26
C ALA A 103 -0.92 -1.21 -4.66
N LEU A 104 0.00 -0.83 -5.55
CA LEU A 104 0.12 -1.44 -6.88
C LEU A 104 0.43 -2.94 -6.79
N GLY A 105 1.32 -3.33 -5.87
CA GLY A 105 1.66 -4.73 -5.60
C GLY A 105 0.45 -5.56 -5.19
N ALA A 106 -0.40 -5.01 -4.32
CA ALA A 106 -1.65 -5.67 -3.91
C ALA A 106 -2.62 -5.88 -5.09
N VAL A 107 -2.74 -4.89 -5.99
CA VAL A 107 -3.57 -5.01 -7.20
C VAL A 107 -2.98 -6.04 -8.19
N LEU A 108 -1.64 -6.07 -8.33
CA LEU A 108 -0.94 -6.97 -9.26
C LEU A 108 -0.77 -8.41 -8.73
N ALA A 109 -0.95 -8.66 -7.44
CA ALA A 109 -0.77 -9.98 -6.82
C ALA A 109 -1.82 -11.01 -7.27
N ASP A 110 -3.04 -10.56 -7.57
CA ASP A 110 -4.20 -11.39 -7.89
C ASP A 110 -4.65 -11.35 -9.35
N GLY A 111 -4.01 -10.51 -10.18
CA GLY A 111 -4.51 -10.15 -11.51
C GLY A 111 -3.73 -10.74 -12.68
N PRO A 112 -2.62 -10.13 -13.09
CA PRO A 112 -2.00 -10.43 -14.39
C PRO A 112 -0.84 -11.43 -14.33
N THR A 113 -0.39 -11.89 -15.51
CA THR A 113 0.76 -12.81 -15.64
C THR A 113 2.05 -12.18 -15.09
N ALA A 114 3.03 -13.02 -14.72
CA ALA A 114 4.33 -12.56 -14.23
C ALA A 114 5.07 -11.63 -15.22
N ARG A 115 4.79 -11.74 -16.53
CA ARG A 115 5.32 -10.82 -17.55
C ARG A 115 4.66 -9.44 -17.44
N VAL A 116 3.34 -9.39 -17.37
CA VAL A 116 2.59 -8.13 -17.28
C VAL A 116 2.87 -7.43 -15.95
N ARG A 117 2.96 -8.16 -14.84
CA ARG A 117 3.38 -7.59 -13.54
C ARG A 117 4.74 -6.91 -13.64
N ARG A 118 5.73 -7.57 -14.26
CA ARG A 118 7.07 -6.97 -14.45
C ARG A 118 7.01 -5.70 -15.30
N VAL A 119 6.30 -5.73 -16.43
CA VAL A 119 6.17 -4.55 -17.31
C VAL A 119 5.47 -3.40 -16.57
N ALA A 120 4.41 -3.68 -15.83
CA ALA A 120 3.67 -2.70 -15.05
C ALA A 120 4.54 -2.04 -13.96
N THR A 121 5.29 -2.85 -13.21
CA THR A 121 6.23 -2.34 -12.19
C THR A 121 7.33 -1.49 -12.83
N LEU A 122 7.91 -1.94 -13.94
CA LEU A 122 8.93 -1.16 -14.65
C LEU A 122 8.39 0.18 -15.16
N ALA A 123 7.18 0.18 -15.75
CA ALA A 123 6.53 1.40 -16.20
C ALA A 123 6.35 2.39 -15.04
N PHE A 124 5.78 1.94 -13.91
CA PHE A 124 5.58 2.78 -12.72
C PHE A 124 6.89 3.29 -12.10
N CYS A 125 7.94 2.47 -12.08
CA CYS A 125 9.26 2.88 -11.59
C CYS A 125 9.91 3.94 -12.50
N SER A 126 9.79 3.78 -13.81
CA SER A 126 10.35 4.72 -14.80
C SER A 126 9.58 6.03 -14.92
N ALA A 127 8.31 6.08 -14.48
CA ALA A 127 7.46 7.26 -14.57
C ALA A 127 8.02 8.50 -13.84
N THR A 128 8.51 8.33 -12.62
CA THR A 128 9.08 9.44 -11.82
C THR A 128 10.34 10.04 -12.43
N PRO A 129 11.39 9.27 -12.79
CA PRO A 129 12.57 9.84 -13.43
C PRO A 129 12.27 10.48 -14.78
N VAL A 130 11.34 9.92 -15.57
CA VAL A 130 10.85 10.57 -16.80
C VAL A 130 10.22 11.92 -16.49
N GLY A 131 9.35 12.00 -15.48
CA GLY A 131 8.76 13.26 -15.03
C GLY A 131 9.81 14.29 -14.60
N ILE A 132 10.83 13.88 -13.84
CA ILE A 132 11.91 14.76 -13.39
C ILE A 132 12.70 15.32 -14.57
N VAL A 133 13.10 14.47 -15.52
CA VAL A 133 13.85 14.89 -16.71
C VAL A 133 13.03 15.84 -17.58
N VAL A 134 11.75 15.55 -17.78
CA VAL A 134 10.86 16.45 -18.53
C VAL A 134 10.68 17.78 -17.78
N GLY A 135 10.48 17.74 -16.46
CA GLY A 135 10.32 18.94 -15.64
C GLY A 135 11.56 19.83 -15.62
N SER A 136 12.75 19.25 -15.53
CA SER A 136 14.01 20.00 -15.53
C SER A 136 14.38 20.55 -16.90
N ALA A 137 13.94 19.90 -17.99
CA ALA A 137 14.13 20.39 -19.36
C ALA A 137 13.21 21.56 -19.73
N LEU A 138 12.09 21.73 -19.01
CA LEU A 138 11.17 22.84 -19.23
C LEU A 138 11.79 24.14 -18.70
N LEU A 139 12.08 25.08 -19.60
CA LEU A 139 12.51 26.45 -19.27
C LEU A 139 11.35 27.34 -18.81
N VAL A 140 10.35 26.75 -18.13
CA VAL A 140 9.20 27.47 -17.61
C VAL A 140 9.58 28.02 -16.24
N SER A 141 9.36 29.32 -16.03
CA SER A 141 9.56 29.92 -14.72
C SER A 141 8.73 29.16 -13.68
N THR A 142 9.41 28.72 -12.62
CA THR A 142 8.95 27.80 -11.56
C THR A 142 7.88 28.45 -10.67
N THR A 143 6.82 28.95 -11.30
CA THR A 143 5.77 29.72 -10.68
C THR A 143 4.71 28.79 -10.11
N CYS A 144 4.10 29.18 -9.00
CA CYS A 144 2.98 28.46 -8.41
C CYS A 144 1.83 28.21 -9.39
N VAL A 145 1.71 29.03 -10.45
CA VAL A 145 0.70 28.91 -11.51
C VAL A 145 0.78 27.59 -12.27
N VAL A 146 1.97 26.99 -12.41
CA VAL A 146 2.16 25.72 -13.12
C VAL A 146 2.22 24.53 -12.15
N ILE A 147 2.91 24.72 -11.01
CA ILE A 147 3.12 23.64 -10.04
C ILE A 147 1.81 23.26 -9.33
N ALA A 148 0.99 24.24 -8.96
CA ALA A 148 -0.27 24.00 -8.24
C ALA A 148 -1.28 23.13 -9.04
N PRO A 149 -1.61 23.44 -10.32
CA PRO A 149 -2.53 22.61 -11.08
C PRO A 149 -1.96 21.21 -11.38
N VAL A 150 -0.64 21.09 -11.62
CA VAL A 150 0.02 19.77 -11.79
C VAL A 150 -0.13 18.94 -10.52
N GLY A 151 0.10 19.55 -9.35
CA GLY A 151 -0.09 18.91 -8.05
C GLY A 151 -1.56 18.52 -7.80
N ALA A 152 -2.51 19.41 -8.11
CA ALA A 152 -3.95 19.14 -7.95
C ALA A 152 -4.41 17.97 -8.83
N PHE A 153 -3.97 17.93 -10.09
CA PHE A 153 -4.27 16.82 -10.99
C PHE A 153 -3.62 15.51 -10.51
N SER A 154 -2.37 15.59 -10.05
CA SER A 154 -1.67 14.44 -9.47
C SER A 154 -2.43 13.86 -8.27
N ALA A 155 -2.90 14.70 -7.34
CA ALA A 155 -3.71 14.29 -6.19
C ALA A 155 -5.05 13.68 -6.60
N GLY A 156 -5.74 14.28 -7.58
CA GLY A 156 -6.99 13.76 -8.12
C GLY A 156 -6.84 12.37 -8.74
N SER A 157 -5.77 12.15 -9.51
CA SER A 157 -5.50 10.85 -10.12
C SER A 157 -5.25 9.74 -9.09
N LEU A 158 -4.50 10.04 -8.02
CA LEU A 158 -4.25 9.11 -6.92
C LEU A 158 -5.55 8.81 -6.16
N MET A 159 -6.36 9.82 -5.88
CA MET A 159 -7.65 9.66 -5.19
C MET A 159 -8.58 8.74 -5.98
N TRP A 160 -8.67 8.92 -7.30
CA TRP A 160 -9.51 8.07 -8.15
C TRP A 160 -9.06 6.60 -8.12
N VAL A 161 -7.75 6.34 -8.27
CA VAL A 161 -7.20 4.97 -8.18
C VAL A 161 -7.44 4.37 -6.80
N ALA A 162 -7.21 5.13 -5.73
CA ALA A 162 -7.42 4.66 -4.36
C ALA A 162 -8.87 4.23 -4.12
N LEU A 163 -9.85 5.00 -4.58
CA LEU A 163 -11.27 4.67 -4.41
C LEU A 163 -11.70 3.45 -5.24
N HIS A 164 -11.36 3.44 -6.53
CA HIS A 164 -11.91 2.45 -7.47
C HIS A 164 -11.12 1.15 -7.54
N GLU A 165 -9.79 1.21 -7.41
CA GLU A 165 -8.92 0.04 -7.61
C GLU A 165 -8.40 -0.57 -6.30
N VAL A 166 -8.44 0.19 -5.20
CA VAL A 166 -7.99 -0.28 -3.88
C VAL A 166 -9.15 -0.46 -2.90
N ILE A 167 -9.88 0.61 -2.59
CA ILE A 167 -10.92 0.60 -1.53
C ILE A 167 -12.14 -0.21 -1.94
N SER A 168 -12.70 0.02 -3.14
CA SER A 168 -13.90 -0.70 -3.59
C SER A 168 -13.71 -2.23 -3.67
N PRO A 169 -12.59 -2.75 -4.21
CA PRO A 169 -12.32 -4.18 -4.17
C PRO A 169 -12.04 -4.70 -2.76
N ALA A 170 -11.42 -3.91 -1.88
CA ALA A 170 -11.13 -4.31 -0.50
C ALA A 170 -12.40 -4.44 0.35
N THR A 171 -13.28 -3.45 0.32
CA THR A 171 -14.56 -3.48 1.06
C THR A 171 -15.54 -4.52 0.52
N SER A 172 -15.36 -4.97 -0.73
CA SER A 172 -16.13 -6.10 -1.28
C SER A 172 -15.65 -7.47 -0.79
N ARG A 173 -14.44 -7.58 -0.23
CA ARG A 173 -13.82 -8.87 0.18
C ARG A 173 -13.77 -9.07 1.69
N SER A 174 -13.71 -7.98 2.46
CA SER A 174 -13.60 -7.99 3.91
C SER A 174 -14.59 -7.00 4.52
N ASP A 175 -14.79 -7.09 5.83
CA ASP A 175 -15.53 -6.09 6.57
C ASP A 175 -14.95 -4.69 6.34
N VAL A 176 -15.83 -3.68 6.35
CA VAL A 176 -15.46 -2.30 6.06
C VAL A 176 -14.54 -1.70 7.12
N ALA A 177 -14.66 -2.15 8.38
CA ALA A 177 -13.91 -1.62 9.51
C ALA A 177 -12.38 -1.76 9.38
N PRO A 178 -11.79 -2.95 9.13
CA PRO A 178 -10.35 -3.08 8.94
C PRO A 178 -9.84 -2.34 7.70
N VAL A 179 -10.63 -2.26 6.62
CA VAL A 179 -10.25 -1.52 5.40
C VAL A 179 -10.17 -0.03 5.68
N LEU A 180 -11.16 0.53 6.38
CA LEU A 180 -11.16 1.94 6.79
C LEU A 180 -10.03 2.23 7.77
N LEU A 181 -9.79 1.36 8.76
CA LEU A 181 -8.69 1.52 9.70
C LEU A 181 -7.33 1.53 8.99
N ALA A 182 -7.08 0.58 8.08
CA ALA A 182 -5.85 0.54 7.29
C ALA A 182 -5.69 1.78 6.38
N THR A 183 -6.80 2.28 5.82
CA THR A 183 -6.81 3.50 5.00
C THR A 183 -6.45 4.73 5.84
N TRP A 184 -7.05 4.89 7.02
CA TRP A 184 -6.72 5.98 7.95
C TRP A 184 -5.28 5.89 8.44
N LEU A 185 -4.79 4.69 8.76
CA LEU A 185 -3.40 4.46 9.17
C LEU A 185 -2.43 4.88 8.06
N GLY A 186 -2.71 4.48 6.81
CA GLY A 186 -1.91 4.88 5.66
C GLY A 186 -1.93 6.39 5.40
N PHE A 187 -3.09 7.03 5.56
CA PHE A 187 -3.24 8.48 5.42
C PHE A 187 -2.44 9.25 6.50
N ILE A 188 -2.50 8.79 7.75
CA ILE A 188 -1.70 9.36 8.85
C ILE A 188 -0.22 9.20 8.57
N ALA A 189 0.22 8.01 8.17
CA ALA A 189 1.62 7.75 7.82
C ALA A 189 2.12 8.70 6.71
N MET A 190 1.32 8.90 5.66
CA MET A 190 1.65 9.84 4.58
C MET A 190 1.68 11.30 5.01
N THR A 191 0.74 11.70 5.87
CA THR A 191 0.70 13.07 6.39
C THR A 191 1.91 13.36 7.28
N LEU A 192 2.37 12.38 8.06
CA LEU A 192 3.58 12.52 8.86
C LEU A 192 4.81 12.75 8.00
N LEU A 193 4.95 12.07 6.85
CA LEU A 193 6.05 12.33 5.92
C LEU A 193 6.07 13.77 5.40
N ALA A 194 4.89 14.35 5.16
CA ALA A 194 4.76 15.71 4.65
C ALA A 194 5.19 16.80 5.65
N VAL A 195 5.21 16.50 6.95
CA VAL A 195 5.68 17.47 7.98
C VAL A 195 7.19 17.72 7.89
N TRP A 196 7.94 16.76 7.33
CA TRP A 196 9.40 16.80 7.25
C TRP A 196 9.91 17.09 5.82
N VAL A 197 9.03 17.55 4.92
CA VAL A 197 9.34 17.99 3.53
C VAL A 197 9.28 19.50 3.43
#